data_AF-A0A1J3D4P5-F1
#
_entry.id   AF-A0A1J3D4P5-F1
#
_cell.length_a   1.000
_cell.length_b   1.000
_cell.length_c   1.000
_cell.angle_alpha   90.00
_cell.angle_beta   90.00
_cell.angle_gamma   90.00
#
_symmetry.space_group_name_H-M   'P 1'
#
loop_
_entity.id
_entity.type
_entity.pdbx_description
1 polymer ?
#
loop_
_entity_poly.entity_id
_entity_poly.type
_entity_poly.pdbx_seq_one_letter_code
_entity_poly.pdbx_strand_id
1 'polypeptide(L)'
;KYLIRTRFMYGNYDSLGKAPEFDLYLGVNLWDSVKIDNETMIVTKEIIHTLRSDYVHVCLVDKNRGTPFLSVLELRLLKSDTYETQDSIMLFKRWDLGGLGNLPVRYKDDVFDRIWIPLRFPKYTIFNASLTIDSNNNNGFQPARFVMNTATSPEDSSQDIILYWEPQDPTWKFYVYMHFAEVVELPSNETREFSIFLNEKSINMTAFSPRYLYTDTLYVQNPVSGPKLQFMLRRTAKSTLPPIINAIETYRVNEFLQSTTDQQDVDAIMRIKSKYGVK
;
A
#
# COMPACT_ATOMS: atom_id res chain seq x y z
N LYS A 1 8.83 -13.20 0.71
CA LYS A 1 7.78 -12.21 1.08
C LYS A 1 7.05 -11.79 -0.18
N TYR A 2 5.74 -11.86 -0.21
CA TYR A 2 4.95 -11.63 -1.41
C TYR A 2 3.88 -10.57 -1.17
N LEU A 3 3.70 -9.69 -2.16
CA LEU A 3 2.45 -8.97 -2.36
C LEU A 3 1.51 -9.91 -3.11
N ILE A 4 0.38 -10.24 -2.48
CA ILE A 4 -0.66 -11.11 -3.01
C ILE A 4 -1.89 -10.24 -3.22
N ARG A 5 -2.45 -10.27 -4.43
CA ARG A 5 -3.65 -9.50 -4.77
C ARG A 5 -4.70 -10.39 -5.37
N THR A 6 -5.93 -10.22 -4.91
CA THR A 6 -7.12 -10.80 -5.53
C THR A 6 -8.05 -9.69 -6.04
N ARG A 7 -8.70 -9.93 -7.18
CA ARG A 7 -9.74 -9.05 -7.69
C ARG A 7 -11.00 -9.83 -8.02
N PHE A 8 -12.13 -9.16 -7.79
CA PHE A 8 -13.46 -9.71 -7.97
C PHE A 8 -14.28 -8.69 -8.75
N MET A 9 -14.81 -9.10 -9.90
CA MET A 9 -15.84 -8.39 -10.65
C MET A 9 -16.90 -9.43 -11.05
N TYR A 10 -18.10 -9.29 -10.49
CA TYR A 10 -19.14 -10.33 -10.56
C TYR A 10 -19.63 -10.57 -11.99
N GLY A 11 -19.92 -9.49 -12.74
CA GLY A 11 -20.32 -9.58 -14.13
C GLY A 11 -21.56 -10.46 -14.40
N ASN A 12 -22.34 -10.77 -13.37
CA ASN A 12 -23.48 -11.67 -13.43
C ASN A 12 -23.18 -13.04 -14.06
N TYR A 13 -22.02 -13.64 -13.74
CA TYR A 13 -21.55 -14.87 -14.37
C TYR A 13 -22.51 -16.06 -14.23
N ASP A 14 -23.39 -16.05 -13.23
CA ASP A 14 -24.38 -17.10 -12.91
C ASP A 14 -25.82 -16.74 -13.36
N SER A 15 -26.02 -15.57 -13.97
CA SER A 15 -27.35 -15.07 -14.40
C SER A 15 -28.38 -14.92 -13.27
N LEU A 16 -27.94 -14.87 -12.00
CA LEU A 16 -28.84 -14.69 -10.85
C LEU A 16 -29.12 -13.22 -10.53
N GLY A 17 -28.33 -12.28 -11.07
CA GLY A 17 -28.47 -10.85 -10.83
C GLY A 17 -28.24 -10.45 -9.36
N LYS A 18 -27.57 -11.30 -8.58
CA LYS A 18 -27.34 -11.12 -7.15
C LYS A 18 -25.89 -11.41 -6.81
N ALA A 19 -25.12 -10.34 -6.61
CA ALA A 19 -23.71 -10.44 -6.28
C ALA A 19 -23.48 -11.18 -4.95
N PRO A 20 -22.49 -12.10 -4.89
CA PRO A 20 -22.23 -12.90 -3.70
C PRO A 20 -21.43 -12.12 -2.64
N GLU A 21 -21.49 -12.62 -1.41
CA GLU A 21 -20.61 -12.22 -0.31
C GLU A 21 -19.99 -13.48 0.30
N PHE A 22 -18.67 -13.45 0.48
CA PHE A 22 -17.90 -14.58 0.96
C PHE A 22 -16.64 -14.11 1.67
N ASP A 23 -16.02 -15.01 2.44
CA ASP A 23 -14.77 -14.71 3.13
C ASP A 23 -13.56 -15.21 2.32
N LEU A 24 -12.51 -14.41 2.34
CA LEU A 24 -11.22 -14.70 1.72
C LEU A 24 -10.24 -15.11 2.82
N TYR A 25 -9.57 -16.23 2.63
CA TYR A 25 -8.60 -16.79 3.56
C TYR A 25 -7.24 -16.95 2.90
N LEU A 26 -6.19 -16.74 3.68
CA LEU A 26 -4.81 -17.09 3.32
C LEU A 26 -4.36 -18.23 4.24
N GLY A 27 -4.32 -19.44 3.69
CA GLY A 27 -4.23 -20.67 4.47
C GLY A 27 -5.48 -20.82 5.35
N VAL A 28 -5.25 -20.94 6.65
CA VAL A 28 -6.29 -21.08 7.66
C VAL A 28 -6.74 -19.74 8.25
N ASN A 29 -6.00 -18.66 7.97
CA ASN A 29 -6.27 -17.36 8.56
C ASN A 29 -7.20 -16.53 7.69
N LEU A 30 -8.17 -15.87 8.32
CA LEU A 30 -9.04 -14.92 7.66
C LEU A 30 -8.19 -13.77 7.11
N TRP A 31 -8.24 -13.59 5.80
CA TRP A 31 -7.65 -12.43 5.15
C TRP A 31 -8.64 -11.27 5.25
N ASP A 32 -9.80 -11.37 4.62
CA ASP A 32 -10.81 -10.30 4.64
C ASP A 32 -12.17 -10.83 4.16
N SER A 33 -13.25 -10.07 4.36
CA SER A 33 -14.55 -10.35 3.73
C SER A 33 -14.66 -9.64 2.37
N VAL A 34 -15.17 -10.37 1.38
CA VAL A 34 -15.48 -9.85 0.04
C VAL A 34 -16.97 -9.60 -0.04
N LYS A 35 -17.34 -8.33 -0.18
CA LYS A 35 -18.72 -7.88 -0.41
C LYS A 35 -18.76 -7.08 -1.69
N ILE A 36 -19.63 -7.49 -2.61
CA ILE A 36 -19.78 -6.89 -3.93
C ILE A 36 -21.21 -6.35 -4.02
N ASP A 37 -21.36 -5.05 -4.25
CA ASP A 37 -22.69 -4.42 -4.22
C ASP A 37 -23.42 -4.49 -5.56
N ASN A 38 -22.70 -4.56 -6.68
CA ASN A 38 -23.30 -4.67 -8.03
C ASN A 38 -22.38 -5.40 -9.02
N GLU A 39 -22.91 -5.71 -10.20
CA GLU A 39 -22.25 -6.51 -11.24
C GLU A 39 -20.94 -5.91 -11.77
N THR A 40 -20.83 -4.59 -11.79
CA THR A 40 -19.69 -3.86 -12.37
C THR A 40 -18.64 -3.46 -11.34
N MET A 41 -18.95 -3.61 -10.04
CA MET A 41 -18.06 -3.22 -8.96
C MET A 41 -16.83 -4.12 -8.95
N ILE A 42 -15.66 -3.49 -8.89
CA ILE A 42 -14.38 -4.18 -8.75
C ILE A 42 -13.96 -4.11 -7.29
N VAL A 43 -13.95 -5.25 -6.61
CA VAL A 43 -13.36 -5.37 -5.27
C VAL A 43 -11.93 -5.87 -5.42
N THR A 44 -10.98 -5.16 -4.83
CA THR A 44 -9.57 -5.55 -4.79
C THR A 44 -9.16 -5.78 -3.35
N LYS A 45 -8.57 -6.94 -3.06
CA LYS A 45 -7.93 -7.22 -1.77
C LYS A 45 -6.46 -7.45 -2.02
N GLU A 46 -5.60 -6.80 -1.24
CA GLU A 46 -4.15 -6.93 -1.34
C GLU A 46 -3.56 -7.13 0.04
N ILE A 47 -2.62 -8.06 0.16
CA ILE A 47 -1.90 -8.36 1.39
C ILE A 47 -0.43 -8.60 1.09
N ILE A 48 0.43 -8.11 1.96
CA ILE A 48 1.84 -8.48 2.00
C ILE A 48 2.01 -9.52 3.10
N HIS A 49 2.53 -10.68 2.70
CA HIS A 49 2.71 -11.81 3.61
C HIS A 49 4.04 -12.52 3.37
N THR A 50 4.68 -12.95 4.46
CA THR A 50 5.89 -13.77 4.41
C THR A 50 5.49 -15.24 4.45
N LEU A 51 5.55 -15.90 3.29
CA LEU A 51 5.30 -17.34 3.19
C LEU A 51 6.35 -18.12 3.97
N ARG A 52 5.90 -19.18 4.65
CA ARG A 52 6.74 -20.15 5.39
C ARG A 52 6.87 -21.50 4.66
N SER A 53 6.22 -21.61 3.51
CA SER A 53 6.09 -22.81 2.69
C SER A 53 6.24 -22.42 1.22
N ASP A 54 6.62 -23.37 0.39
CA ASP A 54 6.61 -23.23 -1.07
C ASP A 54 5.18 -23.20 -1.65
N TYR A 55 4.18 -23.51 -0.82
CA TYR A 55 2.76 -23.47 -1.17
C TYR A 55 2.06 -22.29 -0.48
N VAL A 56 1.11 -21.71 -1.21
CA VAL A 56 0.19 -20.70 -0.70
C VAL A 56 -1.23 -21.11 -1.08
N HIS A 57 -2.10 -21.16 -0.08
CA HIS A 57 -3.50 -21.51 -0.26
C HIS A 57 -4.35 -20.25 -0.13
N VAL A 58 -5.04 -19.88 -1.20
CA VAL A 58 -6.03 -18.81 -1.19
C VAL A 58 -7.40 -19.47 -1.23
N CYS A 59 -8.14 -19.40 -0.13
CA CYS A 59 -9.40 -20.10 0.03
C CYS A 59 -10.57 -19.11 0.01
N LEU A 60 -11.65 -19.48 -0.68
CA LEU A 60 -12.90 -18.72 -0.72
C LEU A 60 -13.94 -19.49 0.08
N VAL A 61 -14.51 -18.87 1.11
CA VAL A 61 -15.45 -19.53 2.04
C VAL A 61 -16.82 -18.90 1.87
N ASP A 62 -17.78 -19.70 1.40
CA ASP A 62 -19.15 -19.25 1.23
C ASP A 62 -19.82 -18.94 2.57
N LYS A 63 -20.52 -17.81 2.64
CA LYS A 63 -21.34 -17.39 3.78
C LYS A 63 -22.82 -17.73 3.59
N ASN A 64 -23.12 -18.65 2.66
CA ASN A 64 -24.45 -18.93 2.12
C ASN A 64 -25.09 -17.68 1.48
N ARG A 65 -24.28 -16.81 0.86
CA ARG A 65 -24.75 -15.57 0.21
C ARG A 65 -24.48 -15.54 -1.30
N GLY A 66 -24.19 -16.69 -1.89
CA GLY A 66 -23.93 -16.88 -3.31
C GLY A 66 -22.58 -17.55 -3.53
N THR A 67 -22.37 -18.14 -4.70
CA THR A 67 -21.17 -18.92 -4.98
C THR A 67 -19.93 -18.01 -4.99
N PRO A 68 -18.89 -18.30 -4.19
CA PRO A 68 -17.65 -17.54 -4.24
C PRO A 68 -16.96 -17.70 -5.60
N PHE A 69 -16.32 -16.63 -6.06
CA PHE A 69 -15.57 -16.64 -7.32
C PHE A 69 -14.30 -15.81 -7.18
N LEU A 70 -13.39 -15.93 -8.13
CA LEU A 70 -12.12 -15.21 -8.16
C LEU A 70 -11.79 -14.84 -9.61
N SER A 71 -11.72 -13.55 -9.91
CA SER A 71 -11.45 -13.09 -11.28
C SER A 71 -9.95 -13.03 -11.56
N VAL A 72 -9.15 -12.63 -10.57
CA VAL A 72 -7.70 -12.45 -10.70
C VAL A 72 -7.02 -12.85 -9.40
N LEU A 73 -5.90 -13.57 -9.51
CA LEU A 73 -4.93 -13.80 -8.44
C LEU A 73 -3.54 -13.44 -8.95
N GLU A 74 -2.89 -12.49 -8.30
CA GLU A 74 -1.54 -12.03 -8.62
C GLU A 74 -0.62 -12.23 -7.42
N LEU A 75 0.59 -12.70 -7.69
CA LEU A 75 1.67 -12.80 -6.70
C LEU A 75 2.89 -12.06 -7.23
N ARG A 76 3.46 -11.18 -6.40
CA ARG A 76 4.68 -10.41 -6.70
C ARG A 76 5.67 -10.60 -5.58
N LEU A 77 6.84 -11.14 -5.89
CA LEU A 77 7.93 -11.31 -4.94
C LEU A 77 8.49 -9.94 -4.57
N LEU A 78 8.51 -9.63 -3.28
CA LEU A 78 9.08 -8.40 -2.74
C LEU A 78 10.52 -8.65 -2.28
N LYS A 79 11.33 -7.58 -2.25
CA LYS A 79 12.66 -7.63 -1.62
C LYS A 79 12.53 -7.90 -0.12
N SER A 80 13.41 -8.73 0.43
CA SER A 80 13.31 -9.23 1.81
C SER A 80 13.38 -8.11 2.87
N ASP A 81 14.18 -7.09 2.59
CA ASP A 81 14.47 -5.91 3.41
C ASP A 81 13.38 -4.80 3.34
N THR A 82 12.30 -5.03 2.59
CA THR A 82 11.17 -4.10 2.49
C THR A 82 9.96 -4.61 3.23
N TYR A 83 9.14 -3.71 3.77
CA TYR A 83 7.93 -4.07 4.52
C TYR A 83 8.24 -5.07 5.65
N GLU A 84 9.21 -4.77 6.50
CA GLU A 84 9.58 -5.61 7.64
C GLU A 84 8.56 -5.46 8.76
N THR A 85 7.67 -6.45 8.87
CA THR A 85 6.61 -6.51 9.87
C THR A 85 6.54 -7.92 10.45
N GLN A 86 6.15 -8.03 11.72
CA GLN A 86 5.95 -9.33 12.37
C GLN A 86 4.71 -10.06 11.80
N ASP A 87 3.66 -9.29 11.53
CA ASP A 87 2.39 -9.76 11.00
C ASP A 87 2.24 -9.50 9.51
N SER A 88 1.22 -10.11 8.91
CA SER A 88 0.76 -9.76 7.56
C SER A 88 0.18 -8.35 7.56
N ILE A 89 0.30 -7.64 6.44
CA ILE A 89 -0.26 -6.29 6.31
C ILE A 89 -1.13 -6.19 5.06
N MET A 90 -2.37 -5.75 5.21
CA MET A 90 -3.32 -5.56 4.12
C MET A 90 -3.27 -4.13 3.62
N LEU A 91 -3.38 -3.94 2.31
CA LEU A 91 -3.45 -2.61 1.75
C LEU A 91 -4.69 -1.89 2.27
N PHE A 92 -4.49 -0.74 2.92
CA PHE A 92 -5.56 0.17 3.29
C PHE A 92 -5.75 1.21 2.19
N LYS A 93 -4.68 1.93 1.85
CA LYS A 93 -4.67 2.98 0.81
C LYS A 93 -3.29 3.09 0.16
N ARG A 94 -3.24 3.39 -1.13
CA ARG A 94 -2.01 3.70 -1.87
C ARG A 94 -2.25 4.90 -2.76
N TRP A 95 -1.69 6.05 -2.38
CA TRP A 95 -1.92 7.33 -3.05
C TRP A 95 -0.70 7.79 -3.83
N ASP A 96 -0.96 8.20 -5.06
CA ASP A 96 -0.09 9.03 -5.89
C ASP A 96 -0.52 10.50 -5.68
N LEU A 97 0.34 11.30 -5.06
CA LEU A 97 0.00 12.66 -4.66
C LEU A 97 0.34 13.69 -5.76
N GLY A 98 1.06 13.30 -6.80
CA GLY A 98 1.30 14.12 -7.99
C GLY A 98 0.40 13.75 -9.19
N GLY A 99 -0.34 12.64 -9.09
CA GLY A 99 -1.23 12.14 -10.13
C GLY A 99 -2.34 13.11 -10.54
N LEU A 100 -2.60 13.20 -11.85
CA LEU A 100 -3.59 14.13 -12.41
C LEU A 100 -4.98 13.53 -12.68
N GLY A 101 -5.11 12.21 -12.66
CA GLY A 101 -6.38 11.50 -12.90
C GLY A 101 -7.23 11.36 -11.64
N ASN A 102 -8.40 10.72 -11.79
CA ASN A 102 -9.26 10.32 -10.66
C ASN A 102 -9.49 8.80 -10.60
N LEU A 103 -8.86 8.06 -11.52
CA LEU A 103 -9.01 6.61 -11.63
C LEU A 103 -7.75 5.91 -11.11
N PRO A 104 -7.88 4.70 -10.53
CA PRO A 104 -6.73 3.89 -10.19
C PRO A 104 -5.86 3.59 -11.43
N VAL A 105 -4.55 3.76 -11.32
CA VAL A 105 -3.58 3.57 -12.41
C VAL A 105 -2.60 2.47 -12.03
N ARG A 106 -2.30 1.60 -12.99
CA ARG A 106 -1.19 0.65 -12.93
C ARG A 106 -0.14 1.11 -13.93
N TYR A 107 1.07 1.35 -13.44
CA TYR A 107 2.17 1.83 -14.27
C TYR A 107 3.02 0.65 -14.73
N LYS A 108 3.43 0.65 -16.00
CA LYS A 108 4.18 -0.46 -16.63
C LYS A 108 5.56 -0.68 -15.98
N ASP A 109 6.13 0.38 -15.42
CA ASP A 109 7.43 0.44 -14.76
C ASP A 109 7.38 0.13 -13.25
N ASP A 110 6.20 -0.06 -12.67
CA ASP A 110 6.10 -0.56 -11.29
C ASP A 110 6.39 -2.05 -11.24
N VAL A 111 7.59 -2.41 -10.78
CA VAL A 111 8.07 -3.81 -10.72
C VAL A 111 7.21 -4.72 -9.82
N PHE A 112 6.45 -4.14 -8.90
CA PHE A 112 5.53 -4.86 -8.02
C PHE A 112 4.07 -4.74 -8.47
N ASP A 113 3.82 -4.16 -9.66
CA ASP A 113 2.51 -4.05 -10.28
C ASP A 113 1.46 -3.41 -9.35
N ARG A 114 1.90 -2.47 -8.51
CA ARG A 114 1.00 -1.77 -7.59
C ARG A 114 0.03 -0.89 -8.36
N ILE A 115 -1.18 -0.81 -7.82
CA ILE A 115 -2.22 0.08 -8.31
C ILE A 115 -2.20 1.32 -7.43
N TRP A 116 -1.93 2.46 -8.05
CA TRP A 116 -1.84 3.76 -7.40
C TRP A 116 -3.14 4.53 -7.65
N ILE A 117 -3.67 5.17 -6.61
CA ILE A 117 -4.85 6.01 -6.75
C ILE A 117 -4.37 7.46 -6.67
N PRO A 118 -4.66 8.31 -7.65
CA PRO A 118 -4.35 9.73 -7.52
C PRO A 118 -5.13 10.36 -6.37
N LEU A 119 -4.47 11.20 -5.58
CA LEU A 119 -5.11 12.05 -4.57
C LEU A 119 -4.58 13.46 -4.70
N ARG A 120 -5.50 14.42 -4.88
CA ARG A 120 -5.18 15.84 -4.99
C ARG A 120 -5.66 16.60 -3.78
N PHE A 121 -4.86 17.57 -3.36
CA PHE A 121 -5.25 18.56 -2.37
C PHE A 121 -5.68 19.87 -3.05
N PRO A 122 -6.68 20.57 -2.51
CA PRO A 122 -6.99 21.93 -2.95
C PRO A 122 -5.89 22.90 -2.52
N LYS A 123 -5.53 23.86 -3.38
CA LYS A 123 -4.48 24.90 -3.16
C LYS A 123 -3.05 24.36 -3.03
N TYR A 124 -2.74 23.33 -3.81
CA TYR A 124 -1.42 22.71 -3.87
C TYR A 124 -0.89 22.78 -5.29
N THR A 125 0.41 22.99 -5.41
CA THR A 125 1.14 22.93 -6.68
C THR A 125 1.67 21.52 -6.90
N ILE A 126 1.52 21.04 -8.14
CA ILE A 126 2.13 19.79 -8.59
C ILE A 126 3.42 20.14 -9.32
N PHE A 127 4.50 19.52 -8.89
CA PHE A 127 5.81 19.59 -9.51
C PHE A 127 6.07 18.33 -10.32
N ASN A 128 6.82 18.48 -11.40
CA ASN A 128 7.25 17.37 -12.25
C ASN A 128 8.75 17.47 -12.48
N ALA A 129 9.45 16.35 -12.33
CA ALA A 129 10.85 16.25 -12.66
C ALA A 129 11.07 16.31 -14.19
N SER A 130 12.10 17.03 -14.61
CA SER A 130 12.58 17.03 -15.99
C SER A 130 13.46 15.81 -16.31
N LEU A 131 13.99 15.16 -15.28
CA LEU A 131 14.92 14.04 -15.36
C LEU A 131 14.37 12.82 -14.60
N THR A 132 14.89 11.65 -14.94
CA THR A 132 14.52 10.39 -14.29
C THR A 132 14.93 10.39 -12.81
N ILE A 133 13.97 10.11 -11.93
CA ILE A 133 14.22 9.93 -10.50
C ILE A 133 14.72 8.51 -10.20
N ASP A 134 15.67 8.41 -9.28
CA ASP A 134 16.28 7.18 -8.76
C ASP A 134 16.70 6.20 -9.86
N SER A 135 17.52 6.69 -10.80
CA SER A 135 17.99 5.92 -11.97
C SER A 135 18.64 4.58 -11.63
N ASN A 136 19.28 4.50 -10.46
CA ASN A 136 19.97 3.30 -9.96
C ASN A 136 19.08 2.38 -9.11
N ASN A 137 17.79 2.70 -8.92
CA ASN A 137 16.84 1.93 -8.10
C ASN A 137 17.38 1.66 -6.68
N ASN A 138 17.94 2.68 -6.04
CA ASN A 138 18.59 2.54 -4.74
C ASN A 138 17.57 2.27 -3.61
N ASN A 139 16.32 2.68 -3.80
CA ASN A 139 15.26 2.46 -2.84
C ASN A 139 14.69 1.03 -2.96
N GLY A 140 14.72 0.24 -1.89
CA GLY A 140 14.20 -1.13 -1.90
C GLY A 140 12.70 -1.23 -2.24
N PHE A 141 11.90 -0.25 -1.80
CA PHE A 141 10.44 -0.22 -2.01
C PHE A 141 10.06 0.06 -3.48
N GLN A 142 10.99 0.62 -4.27
CA GLN A 142 10.87 0.88 -5.70
C GLN A 142 9.48 1.36 -6.14
N PRO A 143 8.89 2.43 -5.55
CA PRO A 143 7.63 3.00 -6.05
C PRO A 143 7.72 3.28 -7.56
N ALA A 144 6.58 3.24 -8.26
CA ALA A 144 6.56 3.49 -9.71
C ALA A 144 7.29 4.80 -10.06
N ARG A 145 8.12 4.80 -11.10
CA ARG A 145 8.91 5.99 -11.46
C ARG A 145 8.01 7.13 -11.89
N PHE A 146 6.92 6.83 -12.59
CA PHE A 146 5.90 7.84 -12.90
C PHE A 146 5.34 8.53 -11.66
N VAL A 147 5.08 7.78 -10.59
CA VAL A 147 4.60 8.34 -9.33
C VAL A 147 5.67 9.21 -8.69
N MET A 148 6.91 8.73 -8.66
CA MET A 148 8.01 9.52 -8.09
C MET A 148 8.33 10.77 -8.89
N ASN A 149 8.19 10.77 -10.22
CA ASN A 149 8.46 11.94 -11.06
C ASN A 149 7.59 13.15 -10.74
N THR A 150 6.46 12.94 -10.06
CA THR A 150 5.57 14.01 -9.65
C THR A 150 5.51 14.13 -8.14
N ALA A 151 5.30 15.34 -7.65
CA ALA A 151 5.14 15.60 -6.23
C ALA A 151 4.20 16.77 -5.98
N THR A 152 3.59 16.80 -4.79
CA THR A 152 2.73 17.89 -4.38
C THR A 152 3.35 18.71 -3.25
N SER A 153 3.10 20.01 -3.27
CA SER A 153 3.51 20.95 -2.22
C SER A 153 2.43 22.03 -2.07
N PRO A 154 2.18 22.54 -0.86
CA PRO A 154 1.28 23.68 -0.67
C PRO A 154 1.71 24.90 -1.51
N GLU A 155 0.75 25.65 -2.05
CA GLU A 155 1.02 26.92 -2.75
C GLU A 155 1.57 27.99 -1.80
N ASP A 156 1.09 27.97 -0.55
CA ASP A 156 1.53 28.87 0.51
C ASP A 156 2.67 28.22 1.29
N SER A 157 3.83 28.88 1.30
CA SER A 157 5.04 28.42 1.99
C SER A 157 4.86 28.19 3.50
N SER A 158 3.83 28.79 4.12
CA SER A 158 3.52 28.64 5.54
C SER A 158 2.63 27.44 5.87
N GLN A 159 2.07 26.77 4.86
CA GLN A 159 1.14 25.66 5.06
C GLN A 159 1.85 24.32 5.25
N ASP A 160 1.27 23.52 6.13
CA ASP A 160 1.67 22.13 6.37
C ASP A 160 0.95 21.19 5.38
N ILE A 161 1.58 20.06 5.05
CA ILE A 161 0.87 18.96 4.37
C ILE A 161 0.22 18.10 5.44
N ILE A 162 -1.10 17.95 5.37
CA ILE A 162 -1.89 17.20 6.35
C ILE A 162 -2.59 16.02 5.68
N LEU A 163 -2.27 14.82 6.14
CA LEU A 163 -2.89 13.55 5.75
C LEU A 163 -3.56 12.95 6.97
N TYR A 164 -4.86 12.69 6.92
CA TYR A 164 -5.55 12.06 8.04
C TYR A 164 -6.62 11.07 7.61
N TRP A 165 -6.95 10.16 8.53
CA TRP A 165 -8.10 9.29 8.44
C TRP A 165 -8.58 8.88 9.83
N GLU A 166 -9.82 8.43 9.87
CA GLU A 166 -10.46 7.87 11.06
C GLU A 166 -10.77 6.40 10.76
N PRO A 167 -10.07 5.44 11.39
CA PRO A 167 -10.34 4.03 11.19
C PRO A 167 -11.72 3.67 11.77
N GLN A 168 -12.38 2.66 11.18
CA GLN A 168 -13.68 2.18 11.68
C GLN A 168 -13.56 1.61 13.11
N ASP A 169 -12.40 1.04 13.41
CA ASP A 169 -12.03 0.56 14.74
C ASP A 169 -10.73 1.26 15.17
N PRO A 170 -10.75 2.04 16.27
CA PRO A 170 -9.57 2.74 16.80
C PRO A 170 -8.41 1.80 17.19
N THR A 171 -8.68 0.51 17.41
CA THR A 171 -7.66 -0.48 17.77
C THR A 171 -6.87 -0.99 16.57
N TRP A 172 -7.34 -0.73 15.34
CA TRP A 172 -6.62 -1.11 14.13
C TRP A 172 -5.23 -0.46 14.09
N LYS A 173 -4.26 -1.30 13.80
CA LYS A 173 -2.84 -0.96 13.71
C LYS A 173 -2.46 -0.75 12.25
N PHE A 174 -1.65 0.27 11.97
CA PHE A 174 -1.26 0.65 10.62
C PHE A 174 0.24 0.84 10.48
N TYR A 175 0.80 0.35 9.37
CA TYR A 175 2.08 0.79 8.85
C TYR A 175 1.87 1.82 7.75
N VAL A 176 2.74 2.83 7.71
CA VAL A 176 2.66 3.96 6.80
C VAL A 176 4.04 4.17 6.20
N TYR A 177 4.11 4.21 4.88
CA TYR A 177 5.30 4.43 4.08
C TYR A 177 5.07 5.67 3.22
N MET A 178 5.88 6.71 3.42
CA MET A 178 5.82 7.96 2.67
C MET A 178 7.04 8.04 1.77
N HIS A 179 6.81 8.32 0.50
CA HIS A 179 7.84 8.37 -0.53
C HIS A 179 8.09 9.82 -0.96
N PHE A 180 9.36 10.18 -0.98
CA PHE A 180 9.85 11.53 -1.21
C PHE A 180 10.95 11.52 -2.25
N ALA A 181 10.95 12.54 -3.09
CA ALA A 181 12.07 12.96 -3.91
C ALA A 181 11.96 14.48 -4.09
N GLU A 182 13.10 15.18 -4.06
CA GLU A 182 13.10 16.54 -4.56
C GLU A 182 13.13 16.47 -6.08
N VAL A 183 12.07 16.97 -6.71
CA VAL A 183 11.80 16.81 -8.15
C VAL A 183 12.29 18.02 -8.95
N VAL A 184 12.65 19.12 -8.28
CA VAL A 184 13.20 20.33 -8.89
C VAL A 184 14.57 20.64 -8.31
N GLU A 185 15.53 21.00 -9.14
CA GLU A 185 16.84 21.43 -8.66
C GLU A 185 16.70 22.78 -7.95
N LEU A 186 17.00 22.80 -6.65
CA LEU A 186 16.85 24.00 -5.83
C LEU A 186 18.06 24.93 -6.03
N PRO A 187 17.83 26.24 -6.24
CA PRO A 187 18.90 27.23 -6.18
C PRO A 187 19.65 27.20 -4.85
N SER A 188 20.91 27.63 -4.83
CA SER A 188 21.77 27.57 -3.63
C SER A 188 21.26 28.39 -2.43
N ASN A 189 20.36 29.34 -2.65
CA ASN A 189 19.72 30.16 -1.62
C ASN A 189 18.35 29.62 -1.16
N GLU A 190 17.86 28.55 -1.78
CA GLU A 190 16.61 27.88 -1.43
C GLU A 190 16.92 26.57 -0.72
N THR A 191 16.08 26.19 0.23
CA THR A 191 16.21 24.93 0.97
C THR A 191 14.84 24.40 1.30
N ARG A 192 14.67 23.08 1.11
CA ARG A 192 13.49 22.35 1.56
C ARG A 192 13.86 21.41 2.71
N GLU A 193 13.35 21.71 3.89
CA GLU A 193 13.52 20.89 5.10
C GLU A 193 12.22 20.92 5.91
N PHE A 194 11.76 19.75 6.35
CA PHE A 194 10.53 19.63 7.13
C PHE A 194 10.60 18.50 8.16
N SER A 195 9.77 18.60 9.18
CA SER A 195 9.58 17.59 10.22
C SER A 195 8.25 16.89 10.03
N ILE A 196 8.16 15.63 10.44
CA ILE A 196 6.93 14.81 10.33
C ILE A 196 6.38 14.53 11.73
N PHE A 197 5.09 14.81 11.91
CA PHE A 197 4.38 14.61 13.16
C PHE A 197 3.22 13.63 12.96
N LEU A 198 3.00 12.75 13.94
CA LEU A 198 1.80 11.96 14.09
C LEU A 198 1.02 12.47 15.30
N ASN A 199 -0.19 12.98 15.09
CA ASN A 199 -1.04 13.52 16.15
C ASN A 199 -0.26 14.47 17.08
N GLU A 200 0.44 15.45 16.48
CA GLU A 200 1.27 16.47 17.13
C GLU A 200 2.58 15.97 17.79
N LYS A 201 2.79 14.65 17.86
CA LYS A 201 4.04 14.07 18.34
C LYS A 201 5.01 13.86 17.19
N SER A 202 6.25 14.33 17.36
CA SER A 202 7.30 14.08 16.37
C SER A 202 7.58 12.58 16.27
N ILE A 203 7.71 12.07 15.05
CA ILE A 203 7.97 10.65 14.79
C ILE A 203 9.47 10.48 14.51
N ASN A 204 10.31 10.17 15.50
CA ASN A 204 11.75 9.81 15.40
C ASN A 204 12.65 10.62 14.41
N MET A 205 12.16 11.71 13.82
CA MET A 205 12.70 12.37 12.64
C MET A 205 12.51 13.86 12.84
N THR A 206 13.55 14.48 13.40
CA THR A 206 13.50 15.88 13.79
C THR A 206 13.55 16.82 12.59
N ALA A 207 14.26 16.47 11.51
CA ALA A 207 14.30 17.23 10.27
C ALA A 207 14.65 16.31 9.09
N PHE A 208 14.00 16.53 7.95
CA PHE A 208 14.20 15.76 6.72
C PHE A 208 14.22 16.68 5.50
N SER A 209 15.21 16.47 4.62
CA SER A 209 15.33 17.10 3.31
C SER A 209 15.37 16.01 2.24
N PRO A 210 14.36 15.93 1.36
CA PRO A 210 14.42 15.02 0.22
C PRO A 210 15.62 15.34 -0.67
N ARG A 211 16.28 14.30 -1.20
CA ARG A 211 17.40 14.48 -2.11
C ARG A 211 16.91 14.69 -3.55
N TYR A 212 17.61 15.56 -4.30
CA TYR A 212 17.29 15.82 -5.71
C TYR A 212 17.42 14.55 -6.54
N LEU A 213 16.36 14.21 -7.29
CA LEU A 213 16.23 13.02 -8.14
C LEU A 213 16.51 11.68 -7.45
N TYR A 214 16.35 11.61 -6.14
CA TYR A 214 16.57 10.38 -5.37
C TYR A 214 15.34 10.04 -4.54
N THR A 215 14.97 8.76 -4.50
CA THR A 215 13.80 8.29 -3.76
C THR A 215 14.14 7.92 -2.33
N ASP A 216 13.62 8.70 -1.40
CA ASP A 216 13.66 8.45 0.03
C ASP A 216 12.30 7.89 0.50
N THR A 217 12.31 6.78 1.24
CA THR A 217 11.08 6.24 1.87
C THR A 217 11.20 6.34 3.38
N LEU A 218 10.29 7.09 3.99
CA LEU A 218 10.20 7.24 5.43
C LEU A 218 8.98 6.47 5.92
N TYR A 219 9.13 5.73 7.01
CA TYR A 219 8.05 4.87 7.49
C TYR A 219 8.04 4.74 9.01
N VAL A 220 6.87 4.42 9.55
CA VAL A 220 6.73 4.13 10.98
C VAL A 220 7.36 2.78 11.30
N GLN A 221 8.29 2.74 12.26
CA GLN A 221 8.99 1.50 12.66
C GLN A 221 8.08 0.54 13.42
N ASN A 222 7.17 1.09 14.23
CA ASN A 222 6.13 0.35 14.93
C ASN A 222 4.76 0.78 14.38
N PRO A 223 3.77 -0.13 14.32
CA PRO A 223 2.49 0.22 13.76
C PRO A 223 1.75 1.19 14.69
N VAL A 224 0.99 2.10 14.08
CA VAL A 224 0.28 3.18 14.77
C VAL A 224 -1.21 2.90 14.82
N SER A 225 -1.88 3.32 15.88
CA SER A 225 -3.32 3.13 16.09
C SER A 225 -3.93 4.33 16.83
N GLY A 226 -5.26 4.44 16.80
CA GLY A 226 -6.00 5.51 17.45
C GLY A 226 -7.28 5.88 16.71
N PRO A 227 -8.15 6.69 17.35
CA PRO A 227 -9.44 7.10 16.78
C PRO A 227 -9.30 8.01 15.56
N LYS A 228 -8.19 8.75 15.48
CA LYS A 228 -7.79 9.58 14.35
C LYS A 228 -6.28 9.48 14.20
N LEU A 229 -5.81 9.24 12.99
CA LEU A 229 -4.39 9.23 12.64
C LEU A 229 -4.15 10.40 11.70
N GLN A 230 -3.38 11.39 12.15
CA GLN A 230 -3.04 12.59 11.40
C GLN A 230 -1.53 12.71 11.27
N PHE A 231 -1.05 12.57 10.04
CA PHE A 231 0.32 12.84 9.64
C PHE A 231 0.42 14.27 9.13
N MET A 232 1.37 15.02 9.67
CA MET A 232 1.58 16.42 9.35
C MET A 232 3.04 16.65 9.02
N LEU A 233 3.32 17.15 7.82
CA LEU A 233 4.64 17.57 7.40
C LEU A 233 4.69 19.08 7.55
N ARG A 234 5.65 19.57 8.33
CA ARG A 234 5.77 20.98 8.68
C ARG A 234 7.16 21.48 8.39
N ARG A 235 7.27 22.61 7.69
CA ARG A 235 8.57 23.20 7.36
C ARG A 235 9.35 23.54 8.63
N THR A 236 10.66 23.39 8.59
CA THR A 236 11.53 23.87 9.67
C THR A 236 11.84 25.35 9.51
N ALA A 237 12.41 25.98 10.54
CA ALA A 237 12.87 27.37 10.46
C ALA A 237 14.03 27.59 9.47
N LYS A 238 14.72 26.53 9.04
CA LYS A 238 15.80 26.60 8.05
C LYS A 238 15.27 26.55 6.61
N SER A 239 14.03 26.10 6.42
CA SER A 239 13.43 25.89 5.11
C SER A 239 12.85 27.18 4.56
N THR A 240 13.20 27.51 3.32
CA THR A 240 12.57 28.59 2.56
C THR A 240 11.34 28.10 1.81
N LEU A 241 11.31 26.81 1.45
CA LEU A 241 10.23 26.16 0.72
C LEU A 241 9.31 25.34 1.63
N PRO A 242 8.02 25.15 1.25
CA PRO A 242 7.10 24.29 1.99
C PRO A 242 7.49 22.80 1.89
N PRO A 243 6.87 21.88 2.66
CA PRO A 243 7.11 20.44 2.51
C PRO A 243 6.68 19.92 1.14
N ILE A 244 7.24 18.80 0.70
CA ILE A 244 6.89 18.14 -0.56
C ILE A 244 6.68 16.65 -0.33
N ILE A 245 5.81 16.00 -1.09
CA ILE A 245 5.58 14.55 -1.01
C ILE A 245 5.12 13.99 -2.36
N ASN A 246 5.59 12.80 -2.72
CA ASN A 246 5.28 12.15 -4.00
C ASN A 246 4.15 11.14 -3.82
N ALA A 247 4.25 10.31 -2.78
CA ALA A 247 3.32 9.21 -2.59
C ALA A 247 3.24 8.72 -1.15
N ILE A 248 2.17 7.97 -0.84
CA ILE A 248 1.99 7.32 0.44
C ILE A 248 1.34 5.94 0.27
N GLU A 249 1.85 4.96 1.00
CA GLU A 249 1.25 3.63 1.15
C GLU A 249 0.88 3.42 2.63
N THR A 250 -0.38 3.07 2.88
CA THR A 250 -0.89 2.72 4.20
C THR A 250 -1.38 1.30 4.19
N TYR A 251 -0.93 0.50 5.16
CA TYR A 251 -1.33 -0.88 5.33
C TYR A 251 -1.89 -1.11 6.73
N ARG A 252 -3.01 -1.81 6.83
CA ARG A 252 -3.59 -2.28 8.09
C ARG A 252 -2.95 -3.62 8.46
N VAL A 253 -2.55 -3.78 9.71
CA VAL A 253 -2.07 -5.07 10.23
C VAL A 253 -3.19 -6.09 10.19
N ASN A 254 -2.87 -7.31 9.74
CA ASN A 254 -3.73 -8.48 9.82
C ASN A 254 -3.05 -9.55 10.67
N GLU A 255 -3.44 -9.62 11.94
CA GLU A 255 -2.87 -10.57 12.88
C GLU A 255 -3.37 -11.99 12.55
N PHE A 256 -2.48 -12.82 12.04
CA PHE A 256 -2.75 -14.21 11.74
C PHE A 256 -2.52 -15.05 12.98
N LEU A 257 -3.60 -15.33 13.70
CA LEU A 257 -3.56 -16.01 15.00
C LEU A 257 -3.31 -17.52 14.88
N GLN A 258 -3.59 -18.12 13.72
CA GLN A 258 -3.43 -19.55 13.50
C GLN A 258 -2.12 -19.85 12.79
N SER A 259 -1.40 -20.84 13.30
CA SER A 259 -0.23 -21.39 12.60
C SER A 259 -0.66 -22.04 11.28
N THR A 260 0.10 -21.76 10.22
CA THR A 260 -0.06 -22.46 8.95
C THR A 260 0.35 -23.92 9.09
N THR A 261 -0.17 -24.78 8.21
CA THR A 261 0.25 -26.19 8.09
C THR A 261 1.77 -26.28 7.86
N ASP A 262 2.44 -27.22 8.53
CA ASP A 262 3.88 -27.45 8.37
C ASP A 262 4.20 -27.99 6.97
N GLN A 263 5.37 -27.63 6.43
CA GLN A 263 5.78 -28.04 5.08
C GLN A 263 5.80 -29.57 4.93
N GLN A 264 6.24 -30.32 5.95
CA GLN A 264 6.29 -31.78 5.88
C GLN A 264 4.89 -32.39 5.77
N ASP A 265 3.92 -31.82 6.48
CA ASP A 265 2.52 -32.22 6.41
C ASP A 265 1.92 -31.88 5.05
N VAL A 266 2.21 -30.68 4.53
CA VAL A 266 1.80 -30.27 3.17
C VAL A 266 2.35 -31.26 2.13
N ASP A 267 3.65 -31.59 2.21
CA ASP A 267 4.28 -32.53 1.30
C ASP A 267 3.70 -33.95 1.40
N ALA A 268 3.32 -34.38 2.60
CA ALA A 268 2.67 -35.66 2.81
C ALA A 268 1.25 -35.67 2.18
N ILE A 269 0.45 -34.63 2.43
CA ILE A 269 -0.89 -34.47 1.86
C ILE A 269 -0.82 -34.42 0.33
N MET A 270 0.12 -33.67 -0.24
CA MET A 270 0.31 -33.56 -1.69
C MET A 270 0.72 -34.89 -2.31
N ARG A 271 1.59 -35.67 -1.64
CA ARG A 271 1.94 -37.03 -2.07
C ARG A 271 0.74 -37.97 -2.06
N ILE A 272 -0.11 -37.90 -1.03
CA ILE A 272 -1.35 -38.69 -0.94
C ILE A 272 -2.30 -38.29 -2.06
N LYS A 273 -2.58 -36.98 -2.22
CA LYS A 273 -3.44 -36.47 -3.30
C LYS A 273 -2.99 -36.96 -4.68
N SER A 274 -1.69 -36.85 -4.95
CA SER A 274 -1.07 -37.33 -6.19
C SER A 274 -1.26 -38.83 -6.38
N LYS A 275 -0.98 -39.63 -5.34
CA LYS A 275 -1.11 -41.10 -5.39
C LYS A 275 -2.55 -41.57 -5.64
N TYR A 276 -3.54 -40.89 -5.08
CA TYR A 276 -4.94 -41.28 -5.16
C TYR A 276 -5.75 -40.49 -6.21
N GLY A 277 -5.11 -39.59 -6.96
CA GLY A 277 -5.78 -38.77 -7.98
C GLY A 277 -6.81 -37.79 -7.41
N VAL A 278 -6.69 -37.42 -6.13
CA VAL A 278 -7.58 -36.46 -5.49
C VAL A 278 -7.18 -35.06 -5.95
N LYS A 279 -8.07 -34.41 -6.71
CA LYS A 279 -7.91 -33.02 -7.13
C LYS A 279 -8.27 -32.08 -5.99
#